data_AF-A0A958Y8C5-F1
#
_entry.id   AF-A0A958Y8C5-F1
#
_cell.length_a   1.000
_cell.length_b   1.000
_cell.length_c   1.000
_cell.angle_alpha   90.00
_cell.angle_beta   90.00
_cell.angle_gamma   90.00
#
_symmetry.space_group_name_H-M   'P 1'
#
loop_
_entity.id
_entity.type
_entity.pdbx_description
1 polymer ?
#
loop_
_entity_poly.entity_id
_entity_poly.type
_entity_poly.pdbx_seq_one_letter_code
_entity_poly.pdbx_strand_id
1 'polypeptide(L)'
;MEEKKLDINSIIGFVLIFAIMVFMFWQNKPTEEELAEQEKAKQEQVEAQKETQEQETTLQTSSEDFSAASATDSVARVALQNKLGAFAYASTLPSATNTETLVETDKFELKFSNKGGYLSEVKLKEFVDFNKEPIYLIKDGNARFNLSFSTTDNRVLNTQDLYFQPSVTKNGDITVVSMKLKVSENKYLEYLYELKPDDYMFDFTIRSQGLSGIFNGSQPIDLDWDLKGYRHAKSISYENRYTEVVYEYEGGKDDYLGQRALSEETAEGVTYIAYKQHFFTTILLADSAFKTAKMESHNLVKDDAVD
;
A
#
# COMPACT_ATOMS: atom_id res chain seq x y z
N MET A 1 -3.84 -0.70 -54.67
CA MET A 1 -5.02 -0.16 -53.98
C MET A 1 -6.24 -0.85 -54.58
N GLU A 2 -6.82 -1.81 -53.85
CA GLU A 2 -8.08 -2.45 -54.25
C GLU A 2 -9.21 -1.76 -53.49
N GLU A 3 -10.13 -1.15 -54.22
CA GLU A 3 -11.35 -0.59 -53.63
C GLU A 3 -12.30 -1.73 -53.25
N LYS A 4 -12.49 -1.94 -51.93
CA LYS A 4 -13.55 -2.82 -51.42
C LYS A 4 -14.90 -2.16 -51.70
N LYS A 5 -15.59 -2.61 -52.75
CA LYS A 5 -17.01 -2.28 -52.96
C LYS A 5 -17.82 -2.87 -51.81
N LEU A 6 -18.50 -2.01 -51.07
CA LEU A 6 -19.43 -2.40 -50.01
C LEU A 6 -20.53 -3.31 -50.59
N ASP A 7 -20.68 -4.50 -50.02
CA ASP A 7 -21.75 -5.43 -50.41
C ASP A 7 -23.07 -4.97 -49.76
N ILE A 8 -23.89 -4.29 -50.56
CA ILE A 8 -25.19 -3.74 -50.16
C ILE A 8 -26.11 -4.84 -49.60
N ASN A 9 -25.98 -6.08 -50.07
CA ASN A 9 -26.76 -7.21 -49.57
C ASN A 9 -26.34 -7.62 -48.15
N SER A 10 -25.05 -7.50 -47.83
CA SER A 10 -24.53 -7.74 -46.48
C SER A 10 -24.95 -6.65 -45.48
N ILE A 11 -25.09 -5.40 -45.94
CA ILE A 11 -25.57 -4.28 -45.11
C ILE A 11 -27.06 -4.45 -44.80
N ILE A 12 -27.87 -4.82 -45.80
CA ILE A 12 -29.31 -5.09 -45.62
C ILE A 12 -29.51 -6.27 -44.64
N GLY A 13 -28.68 -7.31 -44.72
CA GLY A 13 -28.69 -8.42 -43.76
C GLY A 13 -28.41 -7.98 -42.32
N PHE A 14 -27.41 -7.12 -42.10
CA PHE A 14 -27.09 -6.58 -40.78
C PHE A 14 -28.21 -5.72 -40.19
N VAL A 15 -28.87 -4.90 -41.02
CA VAL A 15 -30.01 -4.06 -40.58
C VAL A 15 -31.21 -4.93 -40.18
N LEU A 16 -31.47 -6.02 -40.90
CA LEU A 16 -32.54 -6.97 -40.56
C LEU A 16 -32.25 -7.70 -39.24
N ILE A 17 -31.01 -8.16 -39.04
CA ILE A 17 -30.61 -8.82 -37.78
C ILE A 17 -30.72 -7.84 -36.60
N PHE A 18 -30.30 -6.59 -36.79
CA PHE A 18 -30.43 -5.56 -35.76
C PHE A 18 -31.90 -5.26 -35.42
N ALA A 19 -32.78 -5.17 -36.43
CA ALA A 19 -34.22 -4.98 -36.20
C ALA A 19 -34.85 -6.15 -35.44
N ILE A 20 -34.45 -7.39 -35.72
CA ILE A 20 -34.92 -8.59 -35.01
C ILE A 20 -34.42 -8.60 -33.55
N MET A 21 -33.17 -8.22 -33.30
CA MET A 21 -32.64 -8.13 -31.93
C MET A 21 -33.35 -7.06 -31.10
N VAL A 22 -33.63 -5.90 -31.68
CA VAL A 22 -34.40 -4.84 -31.01
C VAL A 22 -35.84 -5.30 -30.74
N PHE A 23 -36.45 -6.04 -31.67
CA PHE A 23 -37.79 -6.61 -31.48
C PHE A 23 -37.81 -7.67 -30.36
N MET A 24 -36.83 -8.58 -30.31
CA MET A 24 -36.67 -9.54 -29.21
C MET A 24 -36.45 -8.85 -27.86
N PHE A 25 -35.64 -7.79 -27.82
CA PHE A 25 -35.40 -7.03 -26.59
C PHE A 25 -36.66 -6.34 -26.08
N TRP A 26 -37.53 -5.87 -26.98
CA TRP A 26 -38.78 -5.24 -26.59
C TRP A 26 -39.83 -6.26 -26.10
N GLN A 27 -39.81 -7.49 -26.65
CA GLN A 27 -40.71 -8.57 -26.24
C GLN A 27 -40.26 -9.24 -24.93
N ASN A 28 -38.97 -9.23 -24.60
CA ASN A 28 -38.39 -9.82 -23.39
C ASN A 28 -38.11 -8.80 -22.26
N LYS A 29 -38.82 -7.66 -22.23
CA LYS A 29 -38.74 -6.75 -21.08
C LYS A 29 -39.38 -7.41 -19.85
N PRO A 30 -38.68 -7.52 -18.71
CA PRO A 30 -39.26 -8.07 -17.48
C PRO A 30 -40.43 -7.20 -17.01
N THR A 31 -41.49 -7.86 -16.56
CA THR A 31 -42.70 -7.23 -16.04
C THR A 31 -42.42 -6.54 -14.69
N GLU A 32 -43.16 -5.48 -14.34
CA GLU A 32 -42.90 -4.67 -13.13
C GLU A 32 -42.90 -5.51 -11.83
N GLU A 33 -43.64 -6.62 -11.76
CA GLU A 33 -43.62 -7.56 -10.63
C GLU A 33 -42.28 -8.32 -10.49
N GLU A 34 -41.66 -8.74 -11.59
CA GLU A 34 -40.38 -9.47 -11.56
C GLU A 34 -39.20 -8.54 -11.21
N LEU A 35 -39.29 -7.26 -11.60
CA LEU A 35 -38.34 -6.23 -11.19
C LEU A 35 -38.44 -5.94 -9.69
N ALA A 36 -39.67 -5.88 -9.14
CA ALA A 36 -39.89 -5.69 -7.72
C ALA A 36 -39.41 -6.90 -6.89
N GLU A 37 -39.57 -8.14 -7.39
CA GLU A 37 -39.02 -9.34 -6.73
C GLU A 37 -37.49 -9.39 -6.80
N GLN A 38 -36.87 -8.96 -7.90
CA GLN A 38 -35.41 -8.85 -7.99
C GLN A 38 -34.85 -7.76 -7.07
N GLU A 39 -35.53 -6.63 -6.92
CA GLU A 39 -35.14 -5.59 -5.97
C GLU A 39 -35.29 -6.04 -4.52
N LYS A 40 -36.37 -6.77 -4.20
CA LYS A 40 -36.54 -7.41 -2.88
C LYS A 40 -35.48 -8.47 -2.60
N ALA A 41 -35.19 -9.35 -3.56
CA ALA A 41 -34.15 -10.36 -3.40
C ALA A 41 -32.76 -9.73 -3.25
N LYS A 42 -32.48 -8.60 -3.92
CA LYS A 42 -31.25 -7.83 -3.72
C LYS A 42 -31.23 -7.14 -2.36
N GLN A 43 -32.35 -6.60 -1.89
CA GLN A 43 -32.43 -6.01 -0.54
C GLN A 43 -32.26 -7.06 0.55
N GLU A 44 -32.88 -8.23 0.42
CA GLU A 44 -32.71 -9.35 1.36
C GLU A 44 -31.27 -9.89 1.35
N GLN A 45 -30.58 -9.91 0.20
CA GLN A 45 -29.15 -10.26 0.16
C GLN A 45 -28.25 -9.20 0.82
N VAL A 46 -28.59 -7.92 0.67
CA VAL A 46 -27.87 -6.81 1.32
C VAL A 46 -28.13 -6.79 2.84
N GLU A 47 -29.35 -7.13 3.27
CA GLU A 47 -29.70 -7.26 4.69
C GLU A 47 -29.10 -8.51 5.33
N ALA A 48 -29.10 -9.66 4.64
CA ALA A 48 -28.41 -10.87 5.11
C ALA A 48 -26.88 -10.68 5.19
N GLN A 49 -26.28 -9.89 4.29
CA GLN A 49 -24.87 -9.48 4.41
C GLN A 49 -24.62 -8.53 5.57
N LYS A 50 -25.56 -7.64 5.90
CA LYS A 50 -25.48 -6.78 7.10
C LYS A 50 -25.65 -7.55 8.40
N GLU A 51 -26.58 -8.51 8.46
CA GLU A 51 -26.79 -9.36 9.64
C GLU A 51 -25.60 -10.32 9.87
N THR A 52 -24.89 -10.73 8.81
CA THR A 52 -23.65 -11.52 8.95
C THR A 52 -22.47 -10.65 9.42
N GLN A 53 -22.46 -9.34 9.13
CA GLN A 53 -21.44 -8.39 9.61
C GLN A 53 -21.69 -7.88 11.04
N GLU A 54 -22.92 -7.93 11.55
CA GLU A 54 -23.25 -7.45 12.92
C GLU A 54 -22.96 -8.48 14.03
N GLN A 55 -22.50 -9.70 13.71
CA GLN A 55 -22.07 -10.71 14.70
C GLN A 55 -20.55 -10.91 14.84
N GLU A 56 -19.73 -10.24 14.03
CA GLU A 56 -18.30 -10.11 14.32
C GLU A 56 -18.02 -8.74 14.92
N THR A 57 -17.91 -8.68 16.26
CA THR A 57 -17.31 -7.54 16.96
C THR A 57 -15.81 -7.50 16.62
N THR A 58 -15.46 -7.12 15.39
CA THR A 58 -14.11 -6.68 15.05
C THR A 58 -13.94 -5.27 15.63
N LEU A 59 -13.03 -5.13 16.60
CA LEU A 59 -12.61 -3.84 17.12
C LEU A 59 -11.82 -3.10 16.02
N GLN A 60 -12.50 -2.38 15.13
CA GLN A 60 -11.84 -1.44 14.22
C GLN A 60 -11.45 -0.18 15.01
N THR A 61 -10.15 0.14 15.03
CA THR A 61 -9.60 1.30 15.74
C THR A 61 -9.41 2.50 14.80
N SER A 62 -9.77 3.69 15.27
CA SER A 62 -9.54 4.99 14.60
C SER A 62 -8.24 5.64 15.07
N SER A 63 -7.61 6.44 14.19
CA SER A 63 -6.29 7.06 14.36
C SER A 63 -6.17 8.08 15.51
N GLU A 64 -7.30 8.54 16.08
CA GLU A 64 -7.30 9.61 17.09
C GLU A 64 -6.95 9.15 18.52
N ASP A 65 -6.88 7.84 18.78
CA ASP A 65 -6.65 7.29 20.13
C ASP A 65 -5.17 6.96 20.45
N PHE A 66 -4.24 7.17 19.52
CA PHE A 66 -2.83 6.75 19.63
C PHE A 66 -1.89 7.78 20.29
N SER A 67 -2.43 8.73 21.06
CA SER A 67 -1.60 9.75 21.72
C SER A 67 -0.76 9.17 22.86
N ALA A 68 0.55 9.43 22.81
CA ALA A 68 1.56 9.13 23.83
C ALA A 68 1.26 9.68 25.23
N ALA A 69 0.42 10.72 25.33
CA ALA A 69 0.00 11.32 26.60
C ALA A 69 -0.89 10.40 27.46
N SER A 70 -1.30 9.26 26.90
CA SER A 70 -2.24 8.30 27.50
C SER A 70 -1.57 7.19 28.31
N ALA A 71 -0.25 7.17 28.49
CA ALA A 71 0.44 6.07 29.18
C ALA A 71 0.65 6.27 30.69
N THR A 72 0.40 7.47 31.23
CA THR A 72 0.70 7.82 32.64
C THR A 72 -0.47 7.59 33.60
N ASP A 73 -1.69 7.48 33.09
CA ASP A 73 -2.90 7.17 33.88
C ASP A 73 -3.20 5.67 33.83
N SER A 74 -3.54 5.08 34.97
CA SER A 74 -3.88 3.65 35.10
C SER A 74 -5.07 3.27 34.22
N VAL A 75 -6.04 4.18 34.04
CA VAL A 75 -7.21 3.99 33.17
C VAL A 75 -6.80 3.92 31.71
N ALA A 76 -5.92 4.81 31.28
CA ALA A 76 -5.51 4.92 29.89
C ALA A 76 -4.58 3.76 29.46
N ARG A 77 -3.78 3.21 30.39
CA ARG A 77 -3.05 1.96 30.17
C ARG A 77 -3.97 0.75 29.98
N VAL A 78 -5.05 0.64 30.74
CA VAL A 78 -6.03 -0.44 30.57
C VAL A 78 -6.75 -0.30 29.22
N ALA A 79 -7.10 0.92 28.81
CA ALA A 79 -7.68 1.17 27.50
C ALA A 79 -6.75 0.77 26.35
N LEU A 80 -5.45 1.12 26.44
CA LEU A 80 -4.45 0.69 25.46
C LEU A 80 -4.28 -0.84 25.44
N GLN A 81 -4.25 -1.50 26.60
CA GLN A 81 -4.18 -2.96 26.68
C GLN A 81 -5.38 -3.63 26.02
N ASN A 82 -6.59 -3.08 26.21
CA ASN A 82 -7.81 -3.60 25.58
C ASN A 82 -7.81 -3.40 24.06
N LYS A 83 -7.20 -2.33 23.55
CA LYS A 83 -7.12 -2.07 22.11
C LYS A 83 -6.01 -2.86 21.42
N LEU A 84 -4.80 -2.83 21.98
CA LEU A 84 -3.57 -3.30 21.32
C LEU A 84 -3.07 -4.66 21.83
N GLY A 85 -3.69 -5.21 22.88
CA GLY A 85 -3.26 -6.46 23.49
C GLY A 85 -1.79 -6.39 23.92
N ALA A 86 -1.00 -7.40 23.55
CA ALA A 86 0.41 -7.47 23.89
C ALA A 86 1.24 -6.28 23.33
N PHE A 87 0.81 -5.67 22.23
CA PHE A 87 1.50 -4.53 21.60
C PHE A 87 1.29 -3.21 22.35
N ALA A 88 0.40 -3.16 23.35
CA ALA A 88 0.24 -1.98 24.20
C ALA A 88 1.54 -1.59 24.92
N TYR A 89 2.43 -2.57 25.18
CA TYR A 89 3.74 -2.31 25.77
C TYR A 89 4.55 -1.29 24.98
N ALA A 90 4.54 -1.35 23.65
CA ALA A 90 5.26 -0.40 22.80
C ALA A 90 4.85 1.05 23.05
N SER A 91 3.56 1.29 23.25
CA SER A 91 2.99 2.61 23.55
C SER A 91 3.35 3.12 24.96
N THR A 92 3.95 2.30 25.81
CA THR A 92 4.43 2.71 27.14
C THR A 92 5.90 3.09 27.17
N LEU A 93 6.64 2.84 26.09
CA LEU A 93 8.06 3.14 26.02
C LEU A 93 8.31 4.64 25.83
N PRO A 94 9.45 5.17 26.28
CA PRO A 94 9.82 6.57 26.01
C PRO A 94 9.89 6.93 24.52
N SER A 95 10.08 5.93 23.65
CA SER A 95 10.09 6.10 22.19
C SER A 95 8.70 6.20 21.57
N ALA A 96 7.63 6.00 22.34
CA ALA A 96 6.25 6.11 21.86
C ALA A 96 5.84 7.57 21.66
N THR A 97 6.46 8.23 20.68
CA THR A 97 6.25 9.62 20.32
C THR A 97 6.29 9.74 18.80
N ASN A 98 5.73 10.81 18.24
CA ASN A 98 5.81 11.08 16.80
C ASN A 98 7.17 11.67 16.39
N THR A 99 8.25 11.30 17.08
CA THR A 99 9.60 11.75 16.73
C THR A 99 10.22 10.88 15.66
N GLU A 100 11.22 11.42 14.97
CA GLU A 100 11.93 10.74 13.89
C GLU A 100 13.41 10.56 14.25
N THR A 101 14.01 9.50 13.72
CA THR A 101 15.45 9.25 13.81
C THR A 101 16.10 9.60 12.48
N LEU A 102 17.00 10.59 12.49
CA LEU A 102 17.78 10.99 11.31
C LEU A 102 19.01 10.09 11.16
N VAL A 103 19.22 9.57 9.95
CA VAL A 103 20.40 8.80 9.57
C VAL A 103 20.89 9.28 8.22
N GLU A 104 22.20 9.54 8.12
CA GLU A 104 22.82 9.99 6.88
C GLU A 104 23.84 8.96 6.36
N THR A 105 23.85 8.79 5.05
CA THR A 105 24.92 8.12 4.30
C THR A 105 25.54 9.11 3.30
N ASP A 106 26.42 8.64 2.43
CA ASP A 106 26.96 9.46 1.34
C ASP A 106 25.86 9.79 0.31
N LYS A 107 24.93 8.86 0.07
CA LYS A 107 23.86 9.00 -0.93
C LYS A 107 22.55 9.56 -0.37
N PHE A 108 22.25 9.31 0.90
CA PHE A 108 20.95 9.59 1.48
C PHE A 108 21.01 10.44 2.75
N GLU A 109 19.95 11.21 2.94
CA GLU A 109 19.49 11.68 4.24
C GLU A 109 18.12 11.04 4.49
N LEU A 110 18.01 10.23 5.54
CA LEU A 110 16.87 9.36 5.83
C LEU A 110 16.27 9.71 7.19
N LYS A 111 14.94 9.76 7.27
CA LYS A 111 14.22 9.86 8.55
C LYS A 111 13.34 8.65 8.76
N PHE A 112 13.49 8.04 9.94
CA PHE A 112 12.71 6.89 10.37
C PHE A 112 11.69 7.33 11.41
N SER A 113 10.40 7.15 11.13
CA SER A 113 9.34 7.52 12.05
C SER A 113 9.20 6.48 13.16
N ASN A 114 9.18 6.94 14.42
CA ASN A 114 8.84 6.08 15.55
C ASN A 114 7.40 5.55 15.41
N LYS A 115 6.46 6.32 14.86
CA LYS A 115 5.12 5.82 14.56
C LYS A 115 5.15 5.14 13.19
N GLY A 116 4.83 3.85 13.14
CA GLY A 116 4.87 3.06 11.91
C GLY A 116 6.21 2.37 11.61
N GLY A 117 7.33 2.85 12.17
CA GLY A 117 8.65 2.23 11.97
C GLY A 117 9.21 2.38 10.54
N TYR A 118 8.53 3.13 9.68
CA TYR A 118 8.84 3.27 8.26
C TYR A 118 9.74 4.50 8.00
N LEU A 119 10.29 4.56 6.78
CA LEU A 119 10.99 5.74 6.27
C LEU A 119 9.97 6.85 5.96
N SER A 120 9.93 7.88 6.80
CA SER A 120 9.07 9.06 6.62
C SER A 120 9.68 10.12 5.71
N GLU A 121 11.00 10.10 5.52
CA GLU A 121 11.70 10.98 4.59
C GLU A 121 12.87 10.24 3.93
N VAL A 122 12.98 10.38 2.60
CA VAL A 122 14.09 9.87 1.81
C VAL A 122 14.54 10.97 0.85
N LYS A 123 15.68 11.59 1.17
CA LYS A 123 16.31 12.63 0.37
C LYS A 123 17.57 12.09 -0.30
N LEU A 124 17.72 12.37 -1.60
CA LEU A 124 18.92 12.00 -2.35
C LEU A 124 19.93 13.17 -2.32
N LYS A 125 21.12 12.95 -1.77
CA LYS A 125 22.10 14.02 -1.50
C LYS A 125 22.76 14.59 -2.76
N GLU A 126 22.89 13.79 -3.81
CA GLU A 126 23.59 14.15 -5.05
C GLU A 126 22.69 14.76 -6.14
N PHE A 127 21.37 14.81 -5.92
CA PHE A 127 20.42 15.20 -6.96
C PHE A 127 19.58 16.42 -6.55
N VAL A 128 19.33 17.26 -7.57
CA VAL A 128 18.37 18.36 -7.50
C VAL A 128 17.42 18.29 -8.69
N ASP A 129 16.23 18.86 -8.53
CA ASP A 129 15.23 18.95 -9.58
C ASP A 129 15.58 20.05 -10.62
N PHE A 130 14.68 20.28 -11.58
CA PHE A 130 14.87 21.32 -12.60
C PHE A 130 14.89 22.76 -12.06
N ASN A 131 14.42 22.99 -10.82
CA ASN A 131 14.47 24.26 -10.11
C ASN A 131 15.69 24.36 -9.16
N LYS A 132 16.54 23.34 -9.13
CA LYS A 132 17.68 23.20 -8.21
C LYS A 132 17.27 22.95 -6.75
N GLU A 133 16.07 22.45 -6.53
CA GLU A 133 15.59 22.01 -5.21
C GLU A 133 16.02 20.56 -4.94
N PRO A 134 16.27 20.17 -3.67
CA PRO A 134 16.70 18.80 -3.38
C PRO A 134 15.65 17.75 -3.77
N ILE A 135 16.09 16.60 -4.28
CA ILE A 135 15.18 15.49 -4.61
C ILE A 135 14.79 14.74 -3.33
N TYR A 136 13.50 14.72 -3.05
CA TYR A 136 12.88 13.86 -2.05
C TYR A 136 12.00 12.83 -2.75
N LEU A 137 12.29 11.54 -2.56
CA LEU A 137 11.41 10.46 -3.02
C LEU A 137 10.25 10.27 -2.05
N ILE A 138 10.53 10.39 -0.76
CA ILE A 138 9.55 10.32 0.32
C ILE A 138 9.65 11.58 1.16
N LYS A 139 8.52 12.26 1.36
CA LYS A 139 8.35 13.43 2.23
C LYS A 139 6.87 13.72 2.47
N ASP A 140 6.55 14.51 3.50
CA ASP A 140 5.23 15.13 3.70
C ASP A 140 4.04 14.14 3.60
N GLY A 141 4.27 12.89 4.06
CA GLY A 141 3.25 11.83 4.07
C GLY A 141 2.85 11.30 2.70
N ASN A 142 3.70 11.43 1.67
CA ASN A 142 3.41 10.90 0.33
C ASN A 142 3.57 9.38 0.20
N ALA A 143 4.10 8.70 1.21
CA ALA A 143 4.30 7.25 1.18
C ALA A 143 3.64 6.59 2.40
N ARG A 144 3.20 5.35 2.21
CA ARG A 144 2.68 4.48 3.27
C ARG A 144 3.39 3.14 3.24
N PHE A 145 3.72 2.63 4.41
CA PHE A 145 4.20 1.27 4.62
C PHE A 145 3.49 0.68 5.84
N ASN A 146 2.67 -0.33 5.62
CA ASN A 146 1.84 -0.92 6.67
C ASN A 146 1.87 -2.45 6.58
N LEU A 147 2.14 -3.12 7.70
CA LEU A 147 1.81 -4.53 7.85
C LEU A 147 0.52 -4.63 8.65
N SER A 148 -0.47 -5.29 8.06
CA SER A 148 -1.71 -5.71 8.73
C SER A 148 -1.55 -7.15 9.16
N PHE A 149 -1.74 -7.42 10.46
CA PHE A 149 -1.62 -8.77 10.99
C PHE A 149 -2.67 -9.05 12.06
N SER A 150 -3.05 -10.33 12.15
CA SER A 150 -3.95 -10.82 13.19
C SER A 150 -3.19 -11.38 14.39
N THR A 151 -3.74 -11.19 15.58
CA THR A 151 -3.25 -11.78 16.83
C THR A 151 -4.11 -12.96 17.29
N THR A 152 -3.58 -13.80 18.17
CA THR A 152 -4.30 -14.98 18.71
C THR A 152 -5.50 -14.62 19.59
N ASP A 153 -5.59 -13.38 20.04
CA ASP A 153 -6.74 -12.82 20.77
C ASP A 153 -7.71 -12.07 19.85
N ASN A 154 -7.68 -12.40 18.55
CA ASN A 154 -8.60 -11.93 17.50
C ASN A 154 -8.58 -10.41 17.28
N ARG A 155 -7.42 -9.77 17.40
CA ARG A 155 -7.23 -8.37 17.00
C ARG A 155 -6.57 -8.31 15.62
N VAL A 156 -6.97 -7.33 14.82
CA VAL A 156 -6.26 -6.93 13.61
C VAL A 156 -5.53 -5.64 13.93
N LEU A 157 -4.21 -5.64 13.78
CA LEU A 157 -3.36 -4.50 14.09
C LEU A 157 -2.61 -4.07 12.83
N ASN A 158 -2.44 -2.76 12.70
CA ASN A 158 -1.73 -2.11 11.61
C ASN A 158 -0.44 -1.48 12.14
N THR A 159 0.71 -1.81 11.57
CA THR A 159 1.98 -1.27 12.08
C THR A 159 2.05 0.25 11.96
N GLN A 160 1.41 0.85 10.94
CA GLN A 160 1.39 2.31 10.74
C GLN A 160 0.84 3.08 11.95
N ASP A 161 0.03 2.44 12.79
CA ASP A 161 -0.57 3.05 13.98
C ASP A 161 0.23 2.77 15.27
N LEU A 162 1.23 1.89 15.22
CA LEU A 162 1.98 1.43 16.38
C LEU A 162 3.33 2.15 16.49
N TYR A 163 3.85 2.21 17.73
CA TYR A 163 5.15 2.83 17.99
C TYR A 163 6.29 1.81 17.98
N PHE A 164 7.36 2.17 17.31
CA PHE A 164 8.60 1.42 17.21
C PHE A 164 9.68 2.15 18.02
N GLN A 165 10.54 1.37 18.68
CA GLN A 165 11.72 1.88 19.34
C GLN A 165 12.90 1.86 18.35
N PRO A 166 13.49 3.02 18.00
CA PRO A 166 14.64 3.07 17.11
C PRO A 166 15.94 2.70 17.84
N SER A 167 16.89 2.15 17.09
CA SER A 167 18.29 1.99 17.48
C SER A 167 19.15 2.10 16.23
N VAL A 168 20.23 2.87 16.30
CA VAL A 168 21.19 3.02 15.20
C VAL A 168 22.54 2.52 15.68
N THR A 169 23.13 1.61 14.93
CA THR A 169 24.45 1.03 15.23
C THR A 169 25.30 0.98 13.97
N LYS A 170 26.60 0.76 14.12
CA LYS A 170 27.52 0.53 13.01
C LYS A 170 28.11 -0.86 13.08
N ASN A 171 28.15 -1.55 11.95
CA ASN A 171 28.84 -2.82 11.78
C ASN A 171 29.90 -2.65 10.66
N GLY A 172 31.12 -2.29 11.06
CA GLY A 172 32.11 -1.77 10.11
C GLY A 172 31.61 -0.47 9.47
N ASP A 173 31.55 -0.44 8.14
CA ASP A 173 31.06 0.71 7.38
C ASP A 173 29.54 0.68 7.14
N ILE A 174 28.87 -0.41 7.49
CA ILE A 174 27.42 -0.55 7.34
C ILE A 174 26.73 0.12 8.52
N THR A 175 25.79 1.03 8.23
CA THR A 175 24.93 1.63 9.25
C THR A 175 23.66 0.80 9.37
N VAL A 176 23.41 0.27 10.57
CA VAL A 176 22.26 -0.59 10.85
C VAL A 176 21.23 0.18 11.65
N VAL A 177 20.03 0.33 11.09
CA VAL A 177 18.87 0.96 11.74
C VAL A 177 17.87 -0.13 12.10
N SER A 178 17.58 -0.27 13.38
CA SER A 178 16.63 -1.23 13.93
C SER A 178 15.43 -0.47 14.49
N MET A 179 14.25 -0.65 13.91
CA MET A 179 12.99 -0.17 14.46
C MET A 179 12.24 -1.36 15.07
N LYS A 180 12.08 -1.36 16.40
CA LYS A 180 11.46 -2.49 17.14
C LYS A 180 10.09 -2.14 17.70
N LEU A 181 9.05 -2.81 17.21
CA LEU A 181 7.73 -2.84 17.81
C LEU A 181 7.72 -3.91 18.92
N LYS A 182 7.87 -3.47 20.16
CA LYS A 182 8.05 -4.34 21.33
C LYS A 182 6.73 -4.74 21.99
N VAL A 183 6.63 -6.01 22.40
CA VAL A 183 5.59 -6.49 23.33
C VAL A 183 6.15 -6.76 24.73
N SER A 184 7.48 -6.83 24.85
CA SER A 184 8.24 -6.86 26.10
C SER A 184 9.70 -6.50 25.79
N GLU A 185 10.58 -6.52 26.79
CA GLU A 185 11.99 -6.17 26.60
C GLU A 185 12.69 -7.00 25.50
N ASN A 186 12.37 -8.30 25.43
CA ASN A 186 13.06 -9.28 24.56
C ASN A 186 12.16 -9.89 23.48
N LYS A 187 10.94 -9.36 23.29
CA LYS A 187 9.98 -9.86 22.29
C LYS A 187 9.48 -8.71 21.42
N TYR A 188 9.62 -8.83 20.11
CA TYR A 188 9.34 -7.74 19.19
C TYR A 188 9.17 -8.19 17.74
N LEU A 189 8.51 -7.34 16.95
CA LEU A 189 8.64 -7.27 15.51
C LEU A 189 9.69 -6.20 15.19
N GLU A 190 10.59 -6.47 14.26
CA GLU A 190 11.72 -5.59 13.94
C GLU A 190 11.78 -5.34 12.43
N TYR A 191 11.88 -4.07 12.08
CA TYR A 191 12.29 -3.58 10.77
C TYR A 191 13.77 -3.24 10.87
N LEU A 192 14.60 -4.00 10.17
CA LEU A 192 16.04 -3.87 10.16
C LEU A 192 16.48 -3.35 8.79
N TYR A 193 17.13 -2.20 8.77
CA TYR A 193 17.70 -1.58 7.58
C TYR A 193 19.22 -1.64 7.69
N GLU A 194 19.90 -2.16 6.66
CA GLU A 194 21.36 -2.21 6.58
C GLU A 194 21.83 -1.34 5.42
N LEU A 195 22.31 -0.15 5.77
CA LEU A 195 22.70 0.90 4.84
C LEU A 195 24.19 0.79 4.54
N LYS A 196 24.53 0.44 3.30
CA LYS A 196 25.91 0.41 2.80
C LYS A 196 26.38 1.82 2.46
N PRO A 197 27.69 2.13 2.62
CA PRO A 197 28.24 3.39 2.14
C PRO A 197 28.17 3.46 0.61
N ASP A 198 28.01 4.66 0.05
CA ASP A 198 27.99 4.92 -1.41
C ASP A 198 26.99 4.08 -2.24
N ASP A 199 25.97 3.49 -1.63
CA ASP A 199 24.97 2.64 -2.32
C ASP A 199 23.55 3.24 -2.20
N TYR A 200 22.77 3.14 -3.27
CA TYR A 200 21.34 3.49 -3.27
C TYR A 200 20.44 2.31 -2.86
N MET A 201 20.98 1.09 -2.89
CA MET A 201 20.31 -0.10 -2.41
C MET A 201 20.69 -0.37 -0.95
N PHE A 202 19.70 -0.69 -0.13
CA PHE A 202 19.92 -1.15 1.25
C PHE A 202 19.11 -2.40 1.53
N ASP A 203 19.64 -3.24 2.41
CA ASP A 203 18.94 -4.48 2.78
C ASP A 203 17.85 -4.13 3.79
N PHE A 204 16.64 -4.66 3.59
CA PHE A 204 15.50 -4.45 4.46
C PHE A 204 14.93 -5.79 4.89
N THR A 205 14.98 -6.06 6.20
CA THR A 205 14.49 -7.30 6.79
C THR A 205 13.38 -7.03 7.78
N ILE A 206 12.26 -7.73 7.63
CA ILE A 206 11.20 -7.82 8.64
C ILE A 206 11.39 -9.14 9.38
N ARG A 207 11.60 -9.09 10.70
CA ARG A 207 11.72 -10.30 11.52
C ARG A 207 10.98 -10.18 12.83
N SER A 208 10.59 -11.33 13.39
CA SER A 208 10.01 -11.39 14.72
C SER A 208 10.91 -12.19 15.68
N GLN A 209 10.90 -11.79 16.95
CA GLN A 209 11.58 -12.49 18.02
C GLN A 209 10.61 -12.74 19.17
N GLY A 210 10.41 -14.02 19.50
CA GLY A 210 9.60 -14.42 20.66
C GLY A 210 8.11 -14.08 20.57
N LEU A 211 7.58 -13.83 19.37
CA LEU A 211 6.16 -13.55 19.11
C LEU A 211 5.32 -14.79 18.77
N SER A 212 5.89 -15.99 18.92
CA SER A 212 5.13 -17.24 18.84
C SER A 212 4.00 -17.23 19.87
N GLY A 213 2.78 -17.47 19.40
CA GLY A 213 1.57 -17.41 20.24
C GLY A 213 1.03 -16.00 20.49
N ILE A 214 1.57 -14.97 19.83
CA ILE A 214 0.97 -13.62 19.77
C ILE A 214 0.36 -13.40 18.39
N PHE A 215 1.10 -13.71 17.32
CA PHE A 215 0.55 -13.70 15.97
C PHE A 215 -0.37 -14.90 15.74
N ASN A 216 -1.48 -14.67 15.04
CA ASN A 216 -2.30 -15.72 14.49
C ASN A 216 -1.67 -16.20 13.17
N GLY A 217 -0.82 -17.23 13.24
CA GLY A 217 -0.14 -17.79 12.06
C GLY A 217 -1.05 -18.49 11.04
N SER A 218 -2.35 -18.61 11.32
CA SER A 218 -3.34 -19.15 10.37
C SER A 218 -3.90 -18.10 9.41
N GLN A 219 -3.68 -16.81 9.70
CA GLN A 219 -4.09 -15.69 8.85
C GLN A 219 -2.86 -15.13 8.12
N PRO A 220 -3.01 -14.67 6.87
CA PRO A 220 -1.94 -13.98 6.18
C PRO A 220 -1.57 -12.67 6.89
N ILE A 221 -0.36 -12.21 6.63
CA ILE A 221 0.07 -10.85 6.95
C ILE A 221 0.07 -10.10 5.63
N ASP A 222 -0.67 -9.00 5.57
CA ASP A 222 -0.79 -8.17 4.37
C ASP A 222 0.18 -6.99 4.47
N LEU A 223 0.83 -6.66 3.35
CA LEU A 223 1.69 -5.49 3.20
C LEU A 223 0.97 -4.47 2.30
N ASP A 224 0.63 -3.32 2.87
CA ASP A 224 0.24 -2.15 2.09
C ASP A 224 1.46 -1.27 1.88
N TRP A 225 1.86 -1.09 0.63
CA TRP A 225 2.91 -0.18 0.22
C TRP A 225 2.32 0.78 -0.81
N ASP A 226 2.41 2.08 -0.53
CA ASP A 226 1.87 3.13 -1.39
C ASP A 226 2.90 4.24 -1.57
N LEU A 227 2.93 4.84 -2.77
CA LEU A 227 3.68 6.04 -3.05
C LEU A 227 2.89 6.99 -3.95
N LYS A 228 2.71 8.21 -3.48
CA LYS A 228 2.29 9.35 -4.28
C LYS A 228 3.53 10.07 -4.82
N GLY A 229 3.82 9.84 -6.10
CA GLY A 229 4.98 10.43 -6.77
C GLY A 229 4.94 11.96 -6.81
N TYR A 230 6.09 12.59 -6.64
CA TYR A 230 6.27 14.03 -6.85
C TYR A 230 6.81 14.33 -8.24
N ARG A 231 6.42 15.47 -8.80
CA ARG A 231 6.99 15.94 -10.06
C ARG A 231 8.41 16.45 -9.84
N HIS A 232 9.39 15.83 -10.50
CA HIS A 232 10.80 16.25 -10.45
C HIS A 232 11.29 16.80 -11.78
N ALA A 233 10.69 16.41 -12.90
CA ALA A 233 11.04 16.93 -14.22
C ALA A 233 10.30 18.23 -14.55
N LYS A 234 10.92 19.05 -15.41
CA LYS A 234 10.34 20.30 -15.91
C LYS A 234 9.07 20.07 -16.75
N SER A 235 9.02 18.97 -17.49
CA SER A 235 7.90 18.66 -18.38
C SER A 235 6.97 17.66 -17.71
N ILE A 236 5.76 18.12 -17.39
CA ILE A 236 4.68 17.34 -16.78
C ILE A 236 4.33 16.14 -17.66
N SER A 237 4.13 16.39 -18.96
CA SER A 237 3.79 15.34 -19.93
C SER A 237 4.87 14.25 -20.01
N TYR A 238 6.15 14.60 -19.91
CA TYR A 238 7.24 13.61 -19.88
C TYR A 238 7.34 12.89 -18.54
N GLU A 239 7.19 13.60 -17.42
CA GLU A 239 7.14 12.98 -16.09
C GLU A 239 6.04 11.92 -16.05
N ASN A 240 4.82 12.31 -16.43
CA ASN A 240 3.66 11.44 -16.40
C ASN A 240 3.85 10.23 -17.34
N ARG A 241 4.32 10.46 -18.57
CA ARG A 241 4.58 9.40 -19.55
C ARG A 241 5.52 8.31 -19.04
N TYR A 242 6.49 8.66 -18.21
CA TYR A 242 7.46 7.70 -17.67
C TYR A 242 7.16 7.24 -16.24
N THR A 243 6.04 7.68 -15.68
CA THR A 243 5.57 7.27 -14.35
C THR A 243 4.69 6.03 -14.47
N GLU A 244 5.16 4.91 -13.91
CA GLU A 244 4.59 3.58 -14.06
C GLU A 244 4.77 2.78 -12.75
N VAL A 245 3.82 1.89 -12.44
CA VAL A 245 4.09 0.79 -11.51
C VAL A 245 4.57 -0.37 -12.35
N VAL A 246 5.80 -0.84 -12.14
CA VAL A 246 6.39 -1.98 -12.86
C VAL A 246 6.55 -3.13 -11.88
N TYR A 247 6.29 -4.36 -12.31
CA TYR A 247 6.42 -5.53 -11.45
C TYR A 247 6.92 -6.74 -12.23
N GLU A 248 7.64 -7.63 -11.55
CA GLU A 248 8.03 -8.94 -12.10
C GLU A 248 7.23 -10.05 -11.42
N TYR A 249 6.79 -11.02 -12.23
CA TYR A 249 5.96 -12.14 -11.83
C TYR A 249 6.38 -13.41 -12.58
N GLU A 250 5.87 -14.56 -12.13
CA GLU A 250 6.06 -15.87 -12.79
C GLU A 250 7.52 -16.22 -13.15
N GLY A 251 8.50 -15.78 -12.35
CA GLY A 251 9.90 -16.16 -12.50
C GLY A 251 10.63 -15.50 -13.67
N GLY A 252 10.34 -14.21 -13.92
CA GLY A 252 11.10 -13.37 -14.86
C GLY A 252 10.27 -12.71 -15.95
N LYS A 253 8.94 -12.76 -15.88
CA LYS A 253 8.07 -11.93 -16.73
C LYS A 253 7.86 -10.59 -16.05
N ASP A 254 7.79 -9.53 -16.82
CA ASP A 254 7.48 -8.19 -16.35
C ASP A 254 6.24 -7.62 -17.03
N ASP A 255 5.52 -6.78 -16.31
CA ASP A 255 4.42 -5.96 -16.83
C ASP A 255 4.31 -4.66 -16.03
N TYR A 256 3.40 -3.77 -16.44
CA TYR A 256 3.29 -2.43 -15.88
C TYR A 256 1.87 -1.87 -15.88
N LEU A 257 1.61 -0.99 -14.92
CA LEU A 257 0.41 -0.16 -14.86
C LEU A 257 0.78 1.27 -15.26
N GLY A 258 0.12 1.77 -16.31
CA GLY A 258 0.46 3.03 -16.97
C GLY A 258 -0.45 4.22 -16.63
N GLN A 259 -0.47 5.21 -17.54
CA GLN A 259 -1.02 6.56 -17.33
C GLN A 259 -2.53 6.69 -17.52
N ARG A 260 -3.29 5.59 -17.44
CA ARG A 260 -4.76 5.68 -17.40
C ARG A 260 -5.20 6.38 -16.11
N ALA A 261 -6.41 6.94 -16.10
CA ALA A 261 -6.96 7.55 -14.89
C ALA A 261 -6.90 6.60 -13.67
N LEU A 262 -7.20 5.32 -13.92
CA LEU A 262 -7.01 4.21 -13.01
C LEU A 262 -6.59 3.00 -13.84
N SER A 263 -5.55 2.30 -13.40
CA SER A 263 -5.22 0.95 -13.83
C SER A 263 -5.12 0.07 -12.59
N GLU A 264 -5.60 -1.16 -12.69
CA GLU A 264 -5.54 -2.14 -11.61
C GLU A 264 -5.08 -3.47 -12.18
N GLU A 265 -4.32 -4.23 -11.41
CA GLU A 265 -3.83 -5.55 -11.80
C GLU A 265 -3.62 -6.44 -10.57
N THR A 266 -3.77 -7.75 -10.74
CA THR A 266 -3.44 -8.72 -9.69
C THR A 266 -2.55 -9.81 -10.27
N ALA A 267 -1.37 -9.96 -9.68
CA ALA A 267 -0.38 -10.94 -10.12
C ALA A 267 -0.02 -11.91 -8.99
N GLU A 268 0.33 -13.14 -9.37
CA GLU A 268 0.83 -14.17 -8.45
C GLU A 268 2.35 -14.35 -8.60
N GLY A 269 3.01 -14.71 -7.50
CA GLY A 269 4.45 -14.98 -7.51
C GLY A 269 5.29 -13.76 -7.88
N VAL A 270 4.96 -12.60 -7.31
CA VAL A 270 5.62 -11.31 -7.60
C VAL A 270 6.95 -11.20 -6.86
N THR A 271 8.04 -10.94 -7.59
CA THR A 271 9.41 -10.88 -7.04
C THR A 271 9.91 -9.46 -6.82
N TYR A 272 9.42 -8.49 -7.60
CA TYR A 272 9.60 -7.07 -7.29
C TYR A 272 8.40 -6.23 -7.71
N ILE A 273 8.25 -5.10 -7.03
CA ILE A 273 7.36 -4.01 -7.40
C ILE A 273 8.19 -2.72 -7.42
N ALA A 274 8.02 -1.89 -8.43
CA ALA A 274 8.76 -0.66 -8.63
C ALA A 274 7.83 0.50 -8.94
N TYR A 275 7.90 1.56 -8.12
CA TYR A 275 7.37 2.86 -8.47
C TYR A 275 8.40 3.59 -9.32
N LYS A 276 8.21 3.51 -10.64
CA LYS A 276 9.07 4.16 -11.62
C LYS A 276 8.54 5.55 -11.90
N GLN A 277 9.40 6.55 -11.83
CA GLN A 277 9.17 7.93 -12.24
C GLN A 277 10.18 8.32 -13.32
N HIS A 278 10.10 9.55 -13.82
CA HIS A 278 11.11 10.05 -14.74
C HIS A 278 12.42 10.25 -13.96
N PHE A 279 13.46 9.47 -14.33
CA PHE A 279 14.81 9.40 -13.73
C PHE A 279 14.97 8.66 -12.40
N PHE A 280 13.92 8.54 -11.58
CA PHE A 280 14.01 7.89 -10.28
C PHE A 280 13.10 6.68 -10.19
N THR A 281 13.49 5.67 -9.42
CA THR A 281 12.68 4.48 -9.21
C THR A 281 12.86 4.00 -7.79
N THR A 282 11.76 3.76 -7.10
CA THR A 282 11.73 3.13 -5.77
C THR A 282 11.30 1.68 -5.96
N ILE A 283 12.15 0.73 -5.57
CA ILE A 283 11.94 -0.70 -5.82
C ILE A 283 11.86 -1.43 -4.49
N LEU A 284 10.84 -2.28 -4.35
CA LEU A 284 10.79 -3.32 -3.32
C LEU A 284 11.10 -4.66 -3.99
N LEU A 285 12.27 -5.21 -3.68
CA LEU A 285 12.74 -6.50 -4.18
C LEU A 285 12.61 -7.55 -3.07
N ALA A 286 12.01 -8.70 -3.38
CA ALA A 286 11.77 -9.76 -2.42
C ALA A 286 12.65 -10.99 -2.72
N ASP A 287 13.42 -11.44 -1.74
CA ASP A 287 14.17 -12.71 -1.82
C ASP A 287 13.24 -13.92 -1.98
N SER A 288 12.02 -13.80 -1.45
CA SER A 288 10.93 -14.77 -1.62
C SER A 288 9.73 -14.06 -2.22
N ALA A 289 9.24 -14.57 -3.34
CA ALA A 289 8.15 -13.95 -4.07
C ALA A 289 6.89 -13.77 -3.18
N PHE A 290 6.25 -12.62 -3.30
CA PHE A 290 4.91 -12.41 -2.76
C PHE A 290 3.96 -13.38 -3.44
N LYS A 291 3.15 -14.07 -2.65
CA LYS A 291 2.19 -15.05 -3.18
C LYS A 291 1.24 -14.39 -4.18
N THR A 292 0.72 -13.22 -3.82
CA THR A 292 -0.18 -12.41 -4.63
C THR A 292 0.11 -10.94 -4.35
N ALA A 293 0.04 -10.09 -5.37
CA ALA A 293 0.08 -8.64 -5.22
C ALA A 293 -1.09 -8.03 -6.00
N LYS A 294 -1.88 -7.19 -5.32
CA LYS A 294 -2.85 -6.31 -5.96
C LYS A 294 -2.20 -4.94 -6.13
N MET A 295 -2.19 -4.43 -7.35
CA MET A 295 -1.54 -3.17 -7.70
C MET A 295 -2.56 -2.23 -8.32
N GLU A 296 -2.46 -0.95 -7.96
CA GLU A 296 -3.30 0.11 -8.48
C GLU A 296 -2.40 1.30 -8.87
N SER A 297 -2.71 1.94 -10.00
CA SER A 297 -2.03 3.14 -10.46
C SER A 297 -3.06 4.21 -10.81
N HIS A 298 -2.95 5.36 -10.16
CA HIS A 298 -3.80 6.52 -10.40
C HIS A 298 -2.99 7.63 -11.07
N ASN A 299 -3.38 8.00 -12.29
CA ASN A 299 -2.82 9.19 -12.92
C ASN A 299 -3.40 10.45 -12.25
N LEU A 300 -2.52 11.24 -11.62
CA LEU A 300 -2.89 12.45 -10.90
C LEU A 300 -2.89 13.71 -11.77
N VAL A 301 -2.34 13.64 -12.99
CA VAL A 301 -2.28 14.76 -13.94
C VAL A 301 -3.63 14.91 -14.63
N LYS A 302 -4.22 16.09 -14.54
CA LYS A 302 -5.48 16.46 -15.21
C LYS A 302 -5.24 17.44 -16.36
N ASP A 303 -4.28 18.34 -16.20
CA ASP A 303 -3.84 19.30 -17.21
C ASP A 303 -2.30 19.37 -17.27
N ASP A 304 -1.74 18.79 -18.33
CA ASP A 304 -0.31 18.74 -18.64
C ASP A 304 0.38 20.13 -18.76
N ALA A 305 -0.39 21.23 -18.82
CA ALA A 305 0.15 22.58 -18.90
C ALA A 305 0.29 23.28 -17.53
N VAL A 306 -0.43 22.81 -16.50
CA VAL A 306 -0.57 23.52 -15.22
C VAL A 306 -0.18 22.66 -14.01
N ASP A 307 -0.49 21.37 -14.02
CA ASP A 307 -0.29 20.45 -12.88
C ASP A 307 1.19 20.08 -12.67
#